data_AF-A0A9E6RBR9-F1
#
_entry.id   AF-A0A9E6RBR9-F1
#
_cell.length_a   1.000
_cell.length_b   1.000
_cell.length_c   1.000
_cell.angle_alpha   90.00
_cell.angle_beta   90.00
_cell.angle_gamma   90.00
#
_symmetry.space_group_name_H-M   'P 1'
#
loop_
_entity.id
_entity.type
_entity.pdbx_description
1 polymer ?
#
loop_
_entity_poly.entity_id
_entity_poly.type
_entity_poly.pdbx_seq_one_letter_code
_entity_poly.pdbx_strand_id
1 'polypeptide(L)'
;MRRTTFLAAAALAAVLGQPAFAQAPTAPQAADDDNRPMDCTIAAAYFCKEGGCSKTESFGDLKLPGRLLVNFESRVIASVTADGLPHITPIGTYAVVGDAQIIQGVEGGTGWMVHVNKADGDLNFTVTSDDNTLIGDGTCKKLD
;
A
#
# COMPACT_ATOMS: atom_id res chain seq x y z
N MET A 1 67.76 -27.44 -20.24
CA MET A 1 67.34 -28.56 -19.36
C MET A 1 65.87 -28.38 -19.02
N ARG A 2 65.06 -29.43 -19.24
CA ARG A 2 63.76 -29.84 -18.61
C ARG A 2 62.86 -28.76 -18.00
N ARG A 3 61.53 -28.72 -18.16
CA ARG A 3 60.53 -29.65 -18.72
C ARG A 3 59.21 -28.87 -18.85
N THR A 4 58.55 -29.01 -19.99
CA THR A 4 57.11 -28.77 -20.22
C THR A 4 56.27 -29.71 -19.34
N THR A 5 55.22 -29.21 -18.67
CA THR A 5 53.97 -29.98 -18.48
C THR A 5 52.76 -29.05 -18.37
N PHE A 6 51.80 -29.35 -19.25
CA PHE A 6 50.43 -28.88 -19.37
C PHE A 6 49.62 -28.98 -18.07
N LEU A 7 48.58 -28.14 -17.94
CA LEU A 7 47.18 -28.58 -17.83
C LEU A 7 46.25 -27.37 -18.01
N ALA A 8 45.81 -27.19 -19.25
CA ALA A 8 44.59 -26.48 -19.59
C ALA A 8 43.39 -27.43 -19.41
N ALA A 9 42.21 -26.81 -19.32
CA ALA A 9 40.88 -27.39 -19.48
C ALA A 9 40.26 -28.11 -18.27
N ALA A 10 39.24 -27.47 -17.70
CA ALA A 10 37.84 -27.95 -17.71
C ALA A 10 37.06 -27.44 -16.49
N ALA A 11 36.38 -26.30 -16.63
CA ALA A 11 35.26 -25.92 -15.76
C ALA A 11 34.36 -24.88 -16.45
N LEU A 12 33.87 -25.22 -17.65
CA LEU A 12 32.96 -24.40 -18.44
C LEU A 12 31.77 -25.28 -18.89
N ALA A 13 30.99 -25.79 -17.94
CA ALA A 13 29.73 -26.49 -18.21
C ALA A 13 28.92 -26.77 -16.93
N ALA A 14 28.29 -25.76 -16.31
CA ALA A 14 27.32 -26.01 -15.24
C ALA A 14 26.30 -24.88 -14.95
N VAL A 15 25.91 -24.04 -15.91
CA VAL A 15 24.87 -23.01 -15.67
C VAL A 15 23.77 -22.97 -16.74
N LEU A 16 23.47 -24.11 -17.37
CA LEU A 16 22.32 -24.25 -18.28
C LEU A 16 21.29 -25.18 -17.63
N GLY A 17 20.55 -24.68 -16.65
CA GLY A 17 19.53 -25.49 -16.00
C GLY A 17 18.83 -24.85 -14.80
N GLN A 18 18.87 -23.51 -14.66
CA GLN A 18 17.97 -22.88 -13.71
C GLN A 18 16.55 -23.02 -14.28
N PRO A 19 15.60 -23.66 -13.57
CA PRO A 19 14.21 -23.59 -13.96
C PRO A 19 13.84 -22.11 -13.90
N ALA A 20 13.61 -21.52 -15.07
CA ALA A 20 12.90 -20.26 -15.15
C ALA A 20 11.55 -20.53 -14.50
N PHE A 21 11.36 -20.09 -13.26
CA PHE A 21 10.04 -19.92 -12.70
C PHE A 21 9.36 -18.90 -13.61
N ALA A 22 8.69 -19.40 -14.64
CA ALA A 22 7.77 -18.62 -15.43
C ALA A 22 6.76 -18.07 -14.43
N GLN A 23 6.93 -16.80 -14.08
CA GLN A 23 5.94 -16.08 -13.31
C GLN A 23 4.66 -16.21 -14.11
N ALA A 24 3.71 -17.01 -13.61
CA ALA A 24 2.41 -17.11 -14.22
C ALA A 24 1.89 -15.68 -14.40
N PRO A 25 1.32 -15.33 -15.57
CA PRO A 25 0.72 -14.01 -15.75
C PRO A 25 -0.19 -13.76 -14.57
N THR A 26 0.10 -12.70 -13.80
CA THR A 26 -0.78 -12.29 -12.70
C THR A 26 -2.13 -12.05 -13.33
N ALA A 27 -3.10 -12.92 -13.03
CA ALA A 27 -4.46 -12.73 -13.49
C ALA A 27 -4.89 -11.31 -13.04
N PRO A 28 -5.60 -10.55 -13.89
CA PRO A 28 -6.11 -9.25 -13.49
C PRO A 28 -6.84 -9.43 -12.15
N GLN A 29 -6.36 -8.76 -11.10
CA GLN A 29 -7.12 -8.67 -9.85
C GLN A 29 -8.48 -8.12 -10.24
N ALA A 30 -9.53 -8.85 -9.88
CA ALA A 30 -10.90 -8.42 -10.14
C ALA A 30 -11.05 -7.02 -9.55
N ALA A 31 -11.18 -6.04 -10.44
CA ALA A 31 -11.65 -4.72 -10.06
C ALA A 31 -13.07 -4.90 -9.51
N ASP A 32 -13.43 -4.14 -8.47
CA ASP A 32 -14.85 -3.99 -8.15
C ASP A 32 -15.55 -3.47 -9.40
N ASP A 33 -16.70 -4.05 -9.77
CA ASP A 33 -17.54 -3.48 -10.83
C ASP A 33 -18.07 -2.10 -10.38
N ASP A 34 -18.17 -1.87 -9.06
CA ASP A 34 -18.61 -0.62 -8.46
C ASP A 34 -17.43 0.26 -8.03
N ASN A 35 -16.91 1.03 -9.00
CA ASN A 35 -15.83 2.02 -8.83
C ASN A 35 -16.32 3.41 -8.39
N ARG A 36 -17.51 3.52 -7.79
CA ARG A 36 -17.99 4.81 -7.26
C ARG A 36 -17.02 5.36 -6.22
N PRO A 37 -16.78 6.68 -6.19
CA PRO A 37 -15.93 7.29 -5.18
C PRO A 37 -16.45 7.02 -3.76
N MET A 38 -15.56 7.00 -2.78
CA MET A 38 -15.92 6.87 -1.37
C MET A 38 -15.55 8.11 -0.58
N ASP A 39 -16.48 8.59 0.24
CA ASP A 39 -16.26 9.59 1.26
C ASP A 39 -15.99 8.87 2.58
N CYS A 40 -14.75 9.00 3.05
CA CYS A 40 -14.26 8.32 4.23
C CYS A 40 -13.92 9.32 5.34
N THR A 41 -14.11 8.89 6.58
CA THR A 41 -13.73 9.65 7.78
C THR A 41 -12.84 8.78 8.66
N ILE A 42 -11.60 9.21 8.90
CA ILE A 42 -10.75 8.67 9.96
C ILE A 42 -11.20 9.31 11.27
N ALA A 43 -11.74 8.50 12.18
CA ALA A 43 -12.31 8.95 13.44
C ALA A 43 -11.28 8.96 14.57
N ALA A 44 -10.35 8.00 14.56
CA ALA A 44 -9.30 7.86 15.56
C ALA A 44 -7.98 7.49 14.89
N ALA A 45 -6.86 7.84 15.52
CA ALA A 45 -5.55 7.45 15.08
C ALA A 45 -4.59 7.21 16.24
N TYR A 46 -3.59 6.39 15.96
CA TYR A 46 -2.52 5.99 16.86
C TYR A 46 -1.19 6.16 16.14
N PHE A 47 -0.22 6.75 16.84
CA PHE A 47 1.16 6.81 16.42
C PHE A 47 1.95 5.75 17.17
N CYS A 48 2.56 4.84 16.43
CA CYS A 48 3.32 3.70 16.91
C CYS A 48 4.80 3.89 16.56
N LYS A 49 5.65 3.63 17.54
CA LYS A 49 7.11 3.56 17.39
C LYS A 49 7.66 2.50 18.35
N GLU A 50 8.99 2.39 18.45
CA GLU A 50 9.59 1.56 19.49
C GLU A 50 9.04 1.94 20.88
N GLY A 51 8.61 0.93 21.63
CA GLY A 51 8.03 1.11 22.97
C GLY A 51 6.50 1.23 23.01
N GLY A 52 5.81 1.29 21.87
CA GLY A 52 4.36 1.13 21.79
C GLY A 52 3.64 2.18 20.95
N CYS A 53 2.30 2.19 21.09
CA CYS A 53 1.40 3.07 20.37
C CYS A 53 0.67 4.03 21.32
N SER A 54 0.51 5.28 20.90
CA SER A 54 -0.25 6.30 21.62
C SER A 54 -1.28 6.94 20.71
N LYS A 55 -2.46 7.27 21.25
CA LYS A 55 -3.47 8.02 20.52
C LYS A 55 -2.93 9.39 20.08
N THR A 56 -3.31 9.84 18.90
CA THR A 56 -2.95 11.15 18.33
C THR A 56 -4.19 11.92 17.90
N GLU A 57 -4.08 13.25 17.83
CA GLU A 57 -5.13 14.17 17.37
C GLU A 57 -5.10 14.39 15.85
N SER A 58 -4.11 13.80 15.18
CA SER A 58 -3.88 13.90 13.74
C SER A 58 -3.48 12.56 13.14
N PHE A 59 -3.76 12.37 11.86
CA PHE A 59 -3.29 11.26 11.04
C PHE A 59 -2.38 11.82 9.95
N GLY A 60 -1.08 11.91 10.24
CA GLY A 60 -0.15 12.70 9.43
C GLY A 60 -0.51 14.19 9.51
N ASP A 61 -0.60 14.86 8.37
CA ASP A 61 -0.98 16.28 8.29
C ASP A 61 -2.50 16.52 8.37
N LEU A 62 -3.30 15.46 8.53
CA LEU A 62 -4.75 15.52 8.61
C LEU A 62 -5.21 15.62 10.07
N LYS A 63 -5.94 16.69 10.42
CA LYS A 63 -6.58 16.82 11.74
C LYS A 63 -7.75 15.85 11.88
N LEU A 64 -7.90 15.23 13.05
CA LEU A 64 -9.03 14.33 13.32
C LEU A 64 -10.28 15.07 13.86
N PRO A 65 -11.50 14.60 13.50
CA PRO A 65 -11.78 13.56 12.50
C PRO A 65 -11.40 14.02 11.09
N GLY A 66 -10.67 13.17 10.37
CA GLY A 66 -10.06 13.49 9.09
C GLY A 66 -10.88 12.96 7.93
N ARG A 67 -11.16 13.77 6.91
CA ARG A 67 -11.94 13.34 5.75
C ARG A 67 -11.05 13.02 4.55
N LEU A 68 -11.37 11.93 3.87
CA LEU A 68 -10.69 11.45 2.66
C LEU A 68 -11.73 11.18 1.58
N LEU A 69 -11.41 11.51 0.33
CA LEU A 69 -12.14 11.08 -0.85
C LEU A 69 -11.30 10.06 -1.62
N VAL A 70 -11.78 8.83 -1.72
CA VAL A 70 -11.15 7.80 -2.54
C VAL A 70 -11.80 7.81 -3.91
N ASN A 71 -11.02 8.07 -4.96
CA ASN A 71 -11.46 8.02 -6.35
C ASN A 71 -10.72 6.89 -7.08
N PHE A 72 -11.45 5.81 -7.38
CA PHE A 72 -10.90 4.62 -8.04
C PHE A 72 -10.61 4.83 -9.52
N GLU A 73 -11.43 5.62 -10.21
CA GLU A 73 -11.26 5.91 -11.63
C GLU A 73 -9.98 6.70 -11.88
N SER A 74 -9.76 7.75 -11.09
CA SER A 74 -8.55 8.58 -11.15
C SER A 74 -7.37 7.99 -10.38
N ARG A 75 -7.58 6.89 -9.64
CA ARG A 75 -6.60 6.24 -8.77
C ARG A 75 -5.92 7.21 -7.80
N VAL A 76 -6.72 7.97 -7.06
CA VAL A 76 -6.21 8.93 -6.06
C VAL A 76 -7.03 8.89 -4.77
N ILE A 77 -6.37 9.25 -3.67
CA ILE A 77 -7.01 9.64 -2.41
C ILE A 77 -6.78 11.14 -2.27
N ALA A 78 -7.86 11.90 -2.06
CA ALA A 78 -7.80 13.34 -1.83
C ALA A 78 -8.16 13.66 -0.37
N SER A 79 -7.45 14.61 0.21
CA SER A 79 -7.69 15.13 1.55
C SER A 79 -7.41 16.63 1.62
N VAL A 80 -7.65 17.22 2.79
CA VAL A 80 -7.28 18.60 3.10
C VAL A 80 -6.41 18.59 4.34
N THR A 81 -5.20 19.11 4.22
CA THR A 81 -4.23 19.22 5.32
C THR A 81 -4.71 20.21 6.39
N ALA A 82 -4.07 20.18 7.57
CA ALA A 82 -4.43 21.04 8.68
C ALA A 82 -4.36 22.55 8.38
N ASP A 83 -3.54 22.98 7.41
CA ASP A 83 -3.43 24.36 6.93
C ASP A 83 -4.43 24.71 5.81
N GLY A 84 -5.30 23.77 5.43
CA GLY A 84 -6.36 23.97 4.44
C GLY A 84 -5.93 23.74 2.98
N LEU A 85 -4.74 23.20 2.75
CA LEU A 85 -4.26 22.89 1.40
C LEU A 85 -4.77 21.52 0.91
N PRO A 86 -5.03 21.37 -0.39
CA PRO A 86 -5.37 20.07 -0.94
C PRO A 86 -4.16 19.15 -0.93
N HIS A 87 -4.35 17.90 -0.51
CA HIS A 87 -3.34 16.85 -0.60
C HIS A 87 -3.90 15.66 -1.38
N ILE A 88 -3.10 15.17 -2.33
CA ILE A 88 -3.48 14.10 -3.26
C ILE A 88 -2.43 13.00 -3.21
N THR A 89 -2.87 11.81 -2.82
CA THR A 89 -2.06 10.59 -2.76
C THR A 89 -2.42 9.65 -3.90
N PRO A 90 -1.48 9.22 -4.77
CA PRO A 90 -1.74 8.25 -5.83
C PRO A 90 -1.99 6.84 -5.29
N ILE A 91 -3.02 6.15 -5.78
CA ILE A 91 -3.28 4.74 -5.47
C ILE A 91 -2.39 3.87 -6.38
N GLY A 92 -1.52 3.06 -5.76
CA GLY A 92 -0.65 2.14 -6.49
C GLY A 92 -1.42 0.91 -6.96
N THR A 93 -2.08 0.22 -6.04
CA THR A 93 -2.93 -0.94 -6.35
C THR A 93 -4.21 -0.91 -5.53
N TYR A 94 -5.27 -1.49 -6.09
CA TYR A 94 -6.48 -1.80 -5.35
C TYR A 94 -6.96 -3.21 -5.70
N ALA A 95 -7.62 -3.85 -4.75
CA ALA A 95 -8.11 -5.21 -4.88
C ALA A 95 -9.43 -5.35 -4.13
N VAL A 96 -10.30 -6.23 -4.62
CA VAL A 96 -11.48 -6.66 -3.88
C VAL A 96 -11.46 -8.18 -3.71
N VAL A 97 -11.64 -8.64 -2.49
CA VAL A 97 -11.73 -10.06 -2.13
C VAL A 97 -12.86 -10.24 -1.12
N GLY A 98 -13.98 -10.82 -1.56
CA GLY A 98 -15.20 -10.89 -0.75
C GLY A 98 -15.68 -9.48 -0.37
N ASP A 99 -15.91 -9.26 0.92
CA ASP A 99 -16.28 -7.94 1.46
C ASP A 99 -15.07 -7.04 1.76
N ALA A 100 -13.85 -7.51 1.55
CA ALA A 100 -12.66 -6.70 1.78
C ALA A 100 -12.26 -5.94 0.51
N GLN A 101 -12.20 -4.62 0.61
CA GLN A 101 -11.58 -3.75 -0.36
C GLN A 101 -10.25 -3.24 0.19
N ILE A 102 -9.17 -3.54 -0.53
CA ILE A 102 -7.80 -3.25 -0.11
C ILE A 102 -7.20 -2.25 -1.10
N ILE A 103 -6.67 -1.15 -0.59
CA ILE A 103 -6.06 -0.07 -1.38
C ILE A 103 -4.68 0.17 -0.79
N GLN A 104 -3.65 0.31 -1.62
CA GLN A 104 -2.30 0.57 -1.13
C GLN A 104 -1.50 1.42 -2.11
N GLY A 105 -0.43 2.04 -1.59
CA GLY A 105 0.47 2.86 -2.37
C GLY A 105 1.72 3.26 -1.60
N VAL A 106 2.51 4.12 -2.23
CA VAL A 106 3.74 4.68 -1.67
C VAL A 106 3.77 6.16 -2.03
N GLU A 107 4.09 7.02 -1.06
CA GLU A 107 4.29 8.45 -1.27
C GLU A 107 5.38 8.96 -0.33
N GLY A 108 6.31 9.78 -0.84
CA GLY A 108 7.30 10.46 0.00
C GLY A 108 8.19 9.54 0.84
N GLY A 109 8.45 8.31 0.37
CA GLY A 109 9.21 7.30 1.12
C GLY A 109 8.39 6.50 2.15
N THR A 110 7.09 6.77 2.25
CA THR A 110 6.17 6.11 3.18
C THR A 110 5.27 5.14 2.42
N GLY A 111 5.17 3.89 2.89
CA GLY A 111 4.23 2.91 2.39
C GLY A 111 2.91 2.99 3.15
N TRP A 112 1.79 2.77 2.47
CA TRP A 112 0.49 2.87 3.11
C TRP A 112 -0.53 1.88 2.54
N MET A 113 -1.50 1.52 3.37
CA MET A 113 -2.55 0.56 3.05
C MET A 113 -3.86 0.89 3.77
N VAL A 114 -4.97 0.80 3.06
CA VAL A 114 -6.33 0.99 3.54
C VAL A 114 -7.11 -0.29 3.32
N HIS A 115 -7.78 -0.77 4.35
CA HIS A 115 -8.80 -1.80 4.28
C HIS A 115 -10.15 -1.16 4.50
N VAL A 116 -11.11 -1.46 3.63
CA VAL A 116 -12.51 -1.08 3.79
C VAL A 116 -13.36 -2.35 3.71
N ASN A 117 -14.20 -2.56 4.72
CA ASN A 117 -15.22 -3.60 4.67
C ASN A 117 -16.44 -3.06 3.92
N LYS A 118 -16.84 -3.74 2.84
CA LYS A 118 -17.95 -3.35 1.97
C LYS A 118 -19.33 -3.51 2.61
N ALA A 119 -19.44 -4.38 3.63
CA ALA A 119 -20.71 -4.69 4.27
C ALA A 119 -21.15 -3.58 5.25
N ASP A 120 -20.22 -3.04 6.02
CA ASP A 120 -20.49 -2.05 7.08
C ASP A 120 -19.77 -0.71 6.86
N GLY A 121 -18.81 -0.64 5.93
CA GLY A 121 -18.02 0.55 5.64
C GLY A 121 -16.85 0.77 6.59
N ASP A 122 -16.55 -0.18 7.50
CA ASP A 122 -15.46 -0.02 8.45
C ASP A 122 -14.12 0.13 7.71
N LEU A 123 -13.35 1.14 8.11
CA LEU A 123 -12.05 1.49 7.54
C LEU A 123 -10.95 1.30 8.57
N ASN A 124 -9.87 0.65 8.16
CA ASN A 124 -8.57 0.68 8.84
C ASN A 124 -7.50 1.17 7.87
N PHE A 125 -6.68 2.12 8.30
CA PHE A 125 -5.66 2.75 7.49
C PHE A 125 -4.32 2.71 8.22
N THR A 126 -3.32 2.06 7.63
CA THR A 126 -1.95 2.09 8.12
C THR A 126 -1.04 2.85 7.17
N VAL A 127 -0.16 3.67 7.74
CA VAL A 127 0.90 4.42 7.05
C VAL A 127 2.20 4.12 7.78
N THR A 128 3.22 3.64 7.08
CA THR A 128 4.49 3.19 7.68
C THR A 128 5.68 3.81 6.97
N SER A 129 6.59 4.36 7.76
CA SER A 129 7.92 4.84 7.37
C SER A 129 9.00 4.01 8.06
N ASP A 130 10.27 4.38 7.87
CA ASP A 130 11.40 3.69 8.49
C ASP A 130 11.36 3.73 10.02
N ASP A 131 10.83 4.82 10.61
CA ASP A 131 10.94 5.10 12.05
C ASP A 131 9.62 4.94 12.82
N ASN A 132 8.48 4.93 12.13
CA ASN A 132 7.17 4.96 12.76
C ASN A 132 6.04 4.43 11.87
N THR A 133 4.92 4.12 12.53
CA THR A 133 3.68 3.71 11.91
C THR A 133 2.52 4.53 12.46
N LEU A 134 1.66 5.06 11.60
CA LEU A 134 0.37 5.61 11.93
C LEU A 134 -0.72 4.60 11.59
N ILE A 135 -1.64 4.37 12.52
CA ILE A 135 -2.80 3.51 12.34
C ILE A 135 -4.04 4.35 12.59
N GLY A 136 -5.00 4.30 11.67
CA GLY A 136 -6.24 5.06 11.71
C GLY A 136 -7.44 4.12 11.57
N ASP A 137 -8.48 4.40 12.33
CA ASP A 137 -9.76 3.69 12.27
C ASP A 137 -10.86 4.68 11.87
N GLY A 138 -11.81 4.22 11.07
CA GLY A 138 -12.82 5.10 10.50
C GLY A 138 -13.93 4.37 9.78
N THR A 139 -14.64 5.11 8.94
CA THR A 139 -15.70 4.55 8.08
C THR A 139 -15.65 5.18 6.69
N CYS A 140 -16.19 4.47 5.71
CA CYS A 140 -16.38 4.93 4.33
C CYS A 140 -17.83 4.72 3.90
N LYS A 141 -18.33 5.63 3.07
CA LYS A 141 -19.58 5.46 2.32
C LYS A 141 -19.33 5.72 0.85
N LYS A 142 -19.98 4.95 -0.02
CA LYS A 142 -19.99 5.26 -1.45
C LYS A 142 -20.78 6.54 -1.69
N LEU A 143 -20.30 7.35 -2.62
CA LEU A 143 -21.03 8.50 -3.14
C LEU A 143 -21.97 8.04 -4.25
N ASP A 144 -23.15 8.65 -4.30
CA ASP A 144 -24.16 8.42 -5.33
C ASP A 144 -23.85 9.20 -6.62
#